data_AF-A0A5D3CDI0-F1
#
_entry.id   AF-A0A5D3CDI0-F1
#
_cell.length_a   1.000
_cell.length_b   1.000
_cell.length_c   1.000
_cell.angle_alpha   90.00
_cell.angle_beta   90.00
_cell.angle_gamma   90.00
#
_symmetry.space_group_name_H-M   'P 1'
#
loop_
_entity.id
_entity.type
_entity.pdbx_description
1 polymer ?
#
loop_
_entity_poly.entity_id
_entity_poly.type
_entity_poly.pdbx_seq_one_letter_code
_entity_poly.pdbx_strand_id
1 'polypeptide(L)'
;MDNPTKAQMWLTFIDKIFKYMKCPDDQKVQCAVFFLEDRGTAWWETAERMLGGDYAKQQEFLNLEQDDMTVEQYDAEFDMLSALPLTPTTHADALRLALDLSLHERANPSKAAGKGSALGQKRKVESQPNVTPQ
;
A
#
# COMPACT_ATOMS: atom_id res chain seq x y z
N MET A 1 20.90 -23.95 -5.05
CA MET A 1 21.20 -24.54 -3.73
C MET A 1 21.18 -23.40 -2.74
N ASP A 2 20.08 -23.25 -2.02
CA ASP A 2 19.94 -22.27 -0.95
C ASP A 2 21.03 -22.53 0.09
N ASN A 3 21.90 -21.54 0.30
CA ASN A 3 22.96 -21.64 1.28
C ASN A 3 22.30 -21.55 2.67
N PRO A 4 22.26 -22.64 3.48
CA PRO A 4 21.47 -22.68 4.72
C PRO A 4 22.19 -21.97 5.89
N THR A 5 22.93 -20.89 5.62
CA THR A 5 23.95 -20.39 6.55
C THR A 5 23.41 -19.44 7.60
N LYS A 6 22.53 -18.49 7.24
CA LYS A 6 22.19 -17.39 8.16
C LYS A 6 21.40 -17.86 9.39
N ALA A 7 20.37 -18.66 9.17
CA ALA A 7 19.56 -19.21 10.26
C ALA A 7 20.38 -20.17 11.15
N GLN A 8 21.21 -21.02 10.55
CA GLN A 8 22.07 -21.94 11.28
C GLN A 8 23.14 -21.21 12.12
N MET A 9 23.77 -20.17 11.56
CA MET A 9 24.71 -19.33 12.31
C MET A 9 24.00 -18.60 13.45
N TRP A 10 22.78 -18.08 13.22
CA TRP A 10 21.98 -17.44 14.25
C TRP A 10 21.62 -18.42 15.38
N LEU A 11 21.14 -19.63 15.07
CA LEU A 11 20.86 -20.67 16.07
C LEU A 11 22.11 -21.05 16.87
N THR A 12 23.27 -21.18 16.20
CA THR A 12 24.55 -21.48 16.87
C THR A 12 24.97 -20.37 17.83
N PHE A 13 24.75 -19.10 17.45
CA PHE A 13 25.03 -17.95 18.30
C PHE A 13 24.13 -17.89 19.53
N ILE A 14 22.83 -18.15 19.35
CA ILE A 14 21.86 -18.20 20.44
C ILE A 14 22.19 -19.34 21.41
N ASP A 15 22.54 -20.54 20.92
CA ASP A 15 22.93 -21.67 21.77
C ASP A 15 24.19 -21.38 22.59
N LYS A 16 25.16 -20.64 22.02
CA LYS A 16 26.34 -20.14 22.76
C LYS A 16 25.97 -19.21 23.90
N ILE A 17 25.01 -18.31 23.70
CA ILE A 17 24.53 -17.40 24.76
C ILE A 17 23.87 -18.21 25.88
N PHE A 18 23.00 -19.18 25.55
CA PHE A 18 22.36 -20.01 26.58
C PHE A 18 23.36 -20.83 27.39
N LYS A 19 24.39 -21.38 26.74
CA LYS A 19 25.48 -22.08 27.44
C LYS A 19 26.26 -21.16 28.37
N TYR A 20 26.61 -19.96 27.92
CA TYR A 20 27.32 -18.97 28.73
C TYR A 20 26.50 -18.56 29.97
N MET A 21 25.20 -18.32 29.77
CA MET A 21 24.27 -17.93 30.83
C MET A 21 23.85 -19.10 31.73
N LYS A 22 24.28 -20.34 31.43
CA LYS A 22 23.83 -21.58 32.08
C LYS A 22 22.29 -21.70 32.12
N CYS A 23 21.63 -21.34 31.03
CA CYS A 23 20.18 -21.37 30.92
C CYS A 23 19.66 -22.83 30.88
N PRO A 24 18.76 -23.23 31.79
CA PRO A 24 18.09 -24.53 31.75
C PRO A 24 17.29 -24.72 30.47
N ASP A 25 17.23 -25.96 29.94
CA ASP A 25 16.63 -26.24 28.63
C ASP A 25 15.13 -25.88 28.58
N ASP A 26 14.42 -26.09 29.69
CA ASP A 26 13.01 -25.72 29.91
C ASP A 26 12.78 -24.21 29.97
N GLN A 27 13.83 -23.42 30.21
CA GLN A 27 13.77 -21.97 30.31
C GLN A 27 14.31 -21.25 29.07
N LYS A 28 14.97 -21.95 28.15
CA LYS A 28 15.58 -21.34 26.95
C LYS A 28 14.59 -20.57 26.10
N VAL A 29 13.36 -21.06 25.95
CA VAL A 29 12.33 -20.37 25.15
C VAL A 29 11.95 -19.04 25.80
N GLN A 30 11.64 -19.04 27.09
CA GLN A 30 11.30 -17.82 27.83
C GLN A 30 12.47 -16.82 27.87
N CYS A 31 13.70 -17.33 28.04
CA CYS A 31 14.90 -16.53 27.99
C CYS A 31 15.17 -15.96 26.58
N ALA A 32 14.85 -16.70 25.52
CA ALA A 32 14.93 -16.22 24.14
C ALA A 32 13.94 -15.09 23.91
N VAL A 33 12.69 -15.29 24.31
CA VAL A 33 11.59 -14.33 24.17
C VAL A 33 11.96 -13.04 24.89
N PHE A 34 12.28 -13.10 26.18
CA PHE A 34 12.66 -11.92 26.97
C PHE A 34 13.87 -11.17 26.37
N PHE A 35 14.92 -11.89 25.96
CA PHE A 35 16.13 -11.26 25.43
C PHE A 35 15.95 -10.72 23.99
N LEU A 36 15.03 -11.29 23.22
CA LEU A 36 14.67 -10.77 21.91
C LEU A 36 13.61 -9.67 22.00
N GLU A 37 12.81 -9.64 23.06
CA GLU A 37 11.82 -8.60 23.33
C GLU A 37 12.51 -7.28 23.65
N ASP A 38 13.45 -7.26 24.61
CA ASP A 38 14.17 -6.03 24.96
C ASP A 38 15.09 -5.53 23.82
N ARG A 39 15.86 -6.44 23.21
CA ARG A 39 16.75 -6.06 22.09
C ARG A 39 16.01 -5.76 20.81
N GLY A 40 14.91 -6.46 20.55
CA GLY A 40 14.04 -6.24 19.40
C GLY A 40 13.33 -4.90 19.52
N THR A 41 12.81 -4.58 20.71
CA THR A 41 12.20 -3.28 21.01
C THR A 41 13.22 -2.16 20.89
N ALA A 42 14.38 -2.27 21.53
CA ALA A 42 15.43 -1.24 21.44
C ALA A 42 15.96 -1.06 20.01
N TRP A 43 16.08 -2.14 19.23
CA TRP A 43 16.44 -2.07 17.82
C TRP A 43 15.35 -1.40 16.99
N TRP A 44 14.07 -1.75 17.21
CA TRP A 44 12.92 -1.18 16.53
C TRP A 44 12.77 0.31 16.83
N GLU A 45 12.84 0.73 18.10
CA GLU A 45 12.83 2.14 18.51
C GLU A 45 14.01 2.92 17.91
N THR A 46 15.19 2.30 17.86
CA THR A 46 16.36 2.91 17.22
C THR A 46 16.17 3.02 15.71
N ALA A 47 15.59 2.01 15.06
CA ALA A 47 15.27 2.01 13.65
C ALA A 47 14.20 3.06 13.32
N GLU A 48 13.13 3.19 14.11
CA GLU A 48 12.12 4.25 13.97
C GLU A 48 12.72 5.64 14.14
N ARG A 49 13.68 5.81 15.07
CA ARG A 49 14.38 7.07 15.29
C ARG A 49 15.41 7.39 14.20
N MET A 50 16.10 6.38 13.65
CA MET A 50 17.12 6.53 12.59
C MET A 50 16.52 6.66 11.20
N LEU A 51 15.50 5.85 10.90
CA LEU A 51 14.62 6.02 9.76
C LEU A 51 13.70 7.23 9.95
N GLY A 52 13.75 7.79 11.17
CA GLY A 52 13.38 9.15 11.54
C GLY A 52 12.15 9.55 10.80
N GLY A 53 11.03 8.89 11.15
CA GLY A 53 9.71 9.02 10.54
C GLY A 53 9.71 10.16 9.56
N ASP A 54 9.96 9.86 8.29
CA ASP A 54 9.89 10.89 7.27
C ASP A 54 8.39 11.11 7.07
N TYR A 55 7.75 11.70 8.07
CA TYR A 55 6.33 12.03 8.13
C TYR A 55 6.00 12.89 6.91
N ALA A 56 6.99 13.62 6.38
CA ALA A 56 6.91 14.29 5.09
C ALA A 56 6.65 13.29 3.93
N LYS A 57 7.42 12.20 3.82
CA LYS A 57 7.19 11.17 2.79
C LYS A 57 5.94 10.32 3.05
N GLN A 58 5.60 10.06 4.31
CA GLN A 58 4.33 9.39 4.66
C GLN A 58 3.14 10.27 4.29
N GLN A 59 3.20 11.58 4.58
CA GLN A 59 2.17 12.53 4.20
C GLN A 59 2.13 12.73 2.68
N GLU A 60 3.28 12.78 2.01
CA GLU A 60 3.37 12.79 0.54
C GLU A 60 2.67 11.56 -0.04
N PHE A 61 2.90 10.37 0.53
CA PHE A 61 2.24 9.13 0.14
C PHE A 61 0.72 9.17 0.35
N LEU A 62 0.25 9.66 1.51
CA LEU A 62 -1.19 9.80 1.78
C LEU A 62 -1.87 10.81 0.84
N ASN A 63 -1.14 11.85 0.44
CA ASN A 63 -1.60 12.88 -0.50
C ASN A 63 -1.45 12.46 -1.98
N LEU A 64 -0.87 11.30 -2.29
CA LEU A 64 -0.77 10.84 -3.68
C LEU A 64 -2.17 10.59 -4.22
N GLU A 65 -2.44 11.14 -5.40
CA GLU A 65 -3.70 10.95 -6.10
C GLU A 65 -3.54 9.87 -7.17
N GLN A 66 -4.42 8.88 -7.16
CA GLN A 66 -4.69 8.02 -8.30
C GLN A 66 -6.02 8.47 -8.91
N ASP A 67 -5.96 8.95 -10.16
CA ASP A 67 -7.07 9.63 -10.84
C ASP A 67 -7.59 10.87 -10.08
N ASP A 68 -8.70 10.77 -9.36
CA ASP A 68 -9.36 11.85 -8.61
C ASP A 68 -9.42 11.54 -7.09
N MET A 69 -8.73 10.49 -6.63
CA MET A 69 -8.76 10.04 -5.24
C MET A 69 -7.36 9.94 -4.65
N THR A 70 -7.21 10.49 -3.44
CA THR A 70 -6.00 10.38 -2.63
C THR A 70 -5.89 9.00 -1.99
N VAL A 71 -4.66 8.57 -1.66
CA VAL A 71 -4.42 7.33 -0.89
C VAL A 71 -5.13 7.36 0.47
N GLU A 72 -5.24 8.52 1.13
CA GLU A 72 -6.02 8.69 2.36
C GLU A 72 -7.51 8.36 2.17
N GLN A 73 -8.10 8.77 1.04
CA GLN A 73 -9.49 8.43 0.71
C GLN A 73 -9.66 6.95 0.40
N TYR A 74 -8.70 6.34 -0.31
CA TYR A 74 -8.69 4.90 -0.54
C TYR A 74 -8.59 4.09 0.76
N ASP A 75 -7.77 4.53 1.71
CA ASP A 75 -7.62 3.90 3.01
C ASP A 75 -8.94 3.94 3.80
N ALA A 76 -9.60 5.10 3.84
CA ALA A 76 -10.92 5.24 4.47
C ALA A 76 -11.99 4.35 3.80
N GLU A 77 -11.99 4.24 2.46
CA GLU A 77 -12.89 3.33 1.76
C GLU A 77 -12.57 1.87 2.05
N PHE A 78 -11.29 1.50 2.11
CA PHE A 78 -10.86 0.15 2.46
C PHE A 78 -11.27 -0.23 3.87
N ASP A 79 -11.13 0.68 4.84
CA ASP A 79 -11.56 0.48 6.22
C ASP A 79 -13.07 0.25 6.31
N MET A 80 -13.87 1.06 5.60
CA MET A 80 -15.33 0.86 5.52
C MET A 80 -15.71 -0.47 4.86
N LEU A 81 -14.99 -0.88 3.81
CA LEU A 81 -15.24 -2.12 3.08
C LEU A 81 -14.76 -3.37 3.83
N SER A 82 -13.66 -3.27 4.59
CA SER A 82 -13.11 -4.37 5.38
C SER A 82 -13.97 -4.71 6.60
N ALA A 83 -14.73 -3.73 7.10
CA ALA A 83 -15.73 -3.91 8.15
C ALA A 83 -17.02 -4.60 7.65
N LEU A 84 -17.24 -4.67 6.33
CA LEU A 84 -18.34 -5.46 5.79
C LEU A 84 -18.03 -6.94 6.00
N PRO A 85 -18.95 -7.73 6.61
CA PRO A 85 -18.83 -9.17 6.64
C PRO A 85 -19.04 -9.72 5.22
N LEU A 86 -17.99 -9.65 4.39
CA LEU A 86 -17.90 -10.26 3.07
C LEU A 86 -17.70 -11.77 3.19
N THR A 87 -18.44 -12.43 4.07
CA THR A 87 -18.56 -13.89 4.06
C THR A 87 -19.63 -14.22 3.03
N PRO A 88 -19.28 -14.63 1.79
CA PRO A 88 -20.28 -15.16 0.87
C PRO A 88 -20.85 -16.40 1.52
N THR A 89 -22.05 -16.27 2.07
CA THR A 89 -22.73 -17.37 2.74
C THR A 89 -23.25 -18.35 1.69
N THR A 90 -23.38 -17.89 0.44
CA THR A 90 -23.81 -18.67 -0.73
C THR A 90 -23.06 -18.26 -2.00
N HIS A 91 -22.91 -19.18 -2.96
CA HIS A 91 -22.31 -18.93 -4.29
C HIS A 91 -22.97 -17.77 -5.05
N ALA A 92 -24.28 -17.57 -4.87
CA ALA A 92 -25.00 -16.42 -5.44
C ALA A 92 -24.53 -15.08 -4.85
N ASP A 93 -24.16 -15.04 -3.56
CA ASP A 93 -23.64 -13.83 -2.91
C ASP A 93 -22.25 -13.48 -3.48
N ALA A 94 -21.40 -14.48 -3.69
CA ALA A 94 -20.09 -14.29 -4.33
C ALA A 94 -20.21 -13.76 -5.77
N LEU A 95 -21.13 -14.31 -6.57
CA LEU A 95 -21.39 -13.81 -7.92
C LEU A 95 -21.97 -12.39 -7.94
N ARG A 96 -22.84 -12.06 -6.99
CA ARG A 96 -23.41 -10.71 -6.88
C ARG A 96 -22.36 -9.69 -6.49
N LEU A 97 -21.48 -10.02 -5.54
CA LEU A 97 -20.35 -9.17 -5.14
C LEU A 97 -19.37 -8.97 -6.31
N ALA A 98 -19.04 -10.02 -7.06
CA ALA A 98 -18.17 -9.91 -8.25
C ALA A 98 -18.78 -9.01 -9.33
N LEU A 99 -20.11 -9.08 -9.53
CA LEU A 99 -20.83 -8.23 -10.47
C LEU A 99 -20.83 -6.77 -10.03
N ASP A 100 -21.04 -6.50 -8.73
CA ASP A 100 -21.11 -5.16 -8.16
C ASP A 100 -19.75 -4.44 -8.24
N LEU A 101 -18.66 -5.16 -7.93
CA LEU A 101 -17.28 -4.68 -8.10
C LEU A 101 -16.96 -4.36 -9.58
N SER A 102 -17.43 -5.20 -10.51
CA SER A 102 -17.21 -4.99 -11.95
C SER A 102 -17.99 -3.80 -12.52
N LEU A 103 -19.09 -3.38 -11.87
CA LEU A 103 -19.91 -2.27 -12.31
C LEU A 103 -19.35 -0.91 -11.86
N HIS A 104 -18.71 -0.84 -10.69
CA HIS A 104 -18.06 0.38 -10.21
C HIS A 104 -16.91 0.85 -11.12
N GLU A 105 -16.10 -0.08 -11.65
CA GLU A 105 -15.02 0.22 -12.61
C GLU A 105 -15.53 0.95 -13.87
N ARG A 106 -16.81 0.77 -14.23
CA ARG A 106 -17.40 1.30 -15.47
C ARG A 106 -18.20 2.59 -15.26
N ALA A 107 -18.39 3.02 -14.02
CA ALA A 107 -19.15 4.21 -13.66
C ALA A 107 -18.24 5.25 -13.00
N ASN A 108 -17.19 5.67 -13.71
CA ASN A 108 -16.48 6.91 -13.40
C ASN A 108 -17.33 8.08 -13.96
N PRO A 109 -18.05 8.86 -13.12
CA PRO A 109 -19.04 9.85 -13.59
C PRO A 109 -18.38 11.08 -14.23
N SER A 110 -17.05 11.23 -14.11
CA SER A 110 -16.23 12.31 -14.67
C SER A 110 -16.26 12.41 -16.20
N LYS A 111 -16.82 11.42 -16.92
CA LYS A 111 -16.85 11.41 -18.40
C LYS A 111 -18.24 11.46 -19.05
N ALA A 112 -19.29 11.88 -18.33
CA ALA A 112 -20.66 11.92 -18.85
C ALA A 112 -21.23 13.34 -19.13
N ALA A 113 -20.39 14.38 -19.21
CA ALA A 113 -20.82 15.71 -19.63
C ALA A 113 -19.96 16.23 -20.78
N GLY A 114 -20.23 15.74 -21.99
CA GLY A 114 -19.52 16.26 -23.16
C GLY A 114 -19.88 15.63 -24.50
N LYS A 115 -21.14 15.76 -24.95
CA LYS A 115 -21.41 15.90 -26.40
C LYS A 115 -22.85 16.26 -26.78
N GLY A 116 -22.96 17.38 -27.48
CA GLY A 116 -24.09 17.84 -28.30
C GLY A 116 -23.90 19.35 -28.47
N SER A 117 -23.50 19.89 -29.63
CA SER A 117 -24.21 19.83 -30.89
C SER A 117 -23.29 20.23 -32.05
N ALA A 118 -23.32 19.47 -33.13
CA ALA A 118 -22.78 19.89 -34.42
C ALA A 118 -23.93 20.50 -35.24
N LEU A 119 -23.87 21.81 -35.51
CA LEU A 119 -24.66 22.42 -36.57
C LEU A 119 -23.77 23.41 -37.32
N GLY A 120 -23.39 23.01 -38.53
CA GLY A 120 -22.45 23.75 -39.36
C GLY A 120 -23.04 24.99 -40.02
N GLN A 121 -22.18 25.99 -40.23
CA GLN A 121 -22.34 26.97 -41.30
C GLN A 121 -20.99 27.29 -41.92
N LYS A 122 -20.90 27.05 -43.24
CA LYS A 122 -19.86 27.58 -44.12
C LYS A 122 -19.96 29.12 -44.19
N ARG A 123 -18.81 29.80 -44.28
CA ARG A 123 -18.40 30.53 -45.50
C ARG A 123 -16.97 31.05 -45.43
N LYS A 124 -16.38 31.04 -46.61
CA LYS A 124 -15.03 31.42 -47.08
C LYS A 124 -14.83 32.94 -47.05
N VAL A 125 -13.69 33.43 -46.58
CA VAL A 125 -12.93 34.49 -47.28
C VAL A 125 -11.45 34.51 -46.86
N GLU A 126 -10.65 34.79 -47.87
CA GLU A 126 -9.21 34.81 -48.06
C GLU A 126 -8.50 35.97 -47.33
N SER A 127 -7.26 35.75 -46.87
CA SER A 127 -6.06 36.55 -47.23
C SER A 127 -4.91 36.31 -46.24
N GLN A 128 -3.79 35.79 -46.76
CA GLN A 128 -2.43 35.87 -46.17
C GLN A 128 -1.88 37.30 -46.38
N PRO A 129 -0.99 37.86 -45.52
CA PRO A 129 0.43 37.44 -45.54
C PRO A 129 1.25 37.55 -44.22
N ASN A 130 2.22 36.63 -44.12
CA ASN A 130 3.64 36.76 -43.74
C ASN A 130 4.15 37.99 -42.93
N VAL A 131 4.77 37.75 -41.76
CA VAL A 131 5.95 38.51 -41.25
C VAL A 131 6.85 37.58 -40.38
N THR A 132 8.15 37.60 -40.68
CA THR A 132 9.31 36.87 -40.10
C THR A 132 9.65 37.28 -38.65
N PRO A 133 10.28 36.43 -37.80
CA PRO A 133 10.82 36.88 -36.52
C PRO A 133 12.26 37.44 -36.65
N GLN A 134 12.60 38.40 -35.78
CA GLN A 134 13.94 38.99 -35.62
C GLN A 134 14.89 38.07 -34.86
#